data_AF-A0A1Y3NGJ3-F1
#
_entry.id   AF-A0A1Y3NGJ3-F1
#
_cell.length_a   1.000
_cell.length_b   1.000
_cell.length_c   1.000
_cell.angle_alpha   90.00
_cell.angle_beta   90.00
_cell.angle_gamma   90.00
#
_symmetry.space_group_name_H-M   'P 1'
#
loop_
_entity.id
_entity.type
_entity.pdbx_description
1 polymer ?
#
loop_
_entity_poly.entity_id
_entity_poly.type
_entity_poly.pdbx_seq_one_letter_code
_entity_poly.pdbx_strand_id
1 'polypeptide(L)'
;SDNGLCSIYEFIYSCRESKDAPFPELTSESAVNAVKLIKKIKEELSSDEIFQTETVFSTNYFEKNALFIKFWTFYGVKNMENYYISNLPGIKEGISGSALIGYNIGIDSNIGEDKKESAIEAVKIMTSKEFQKSQVLEGTIISGISSLYNDTEVCSKVMGCEIYNTIQPIAKPVNKIVDYIEYSKKFTTYFYDFLYGNKNNDTEESILKKIDDITRLYNVSVNSKETSIGLILDWIMVITGIIMIASTSFINYGEMSDFKCTFKNNLFSLGYSFITIPILCQLIINFPETNRISIWVNKYRKNCILTLIFIDVLLNGLSLVKPHGVENIIIDEGENFQMCKISIFVEWNFSETLNDIRFVLSFIYTNVISFSLYVILIFTVNNNYKSYFIAQECIIYIITISNYILIFGIKIILPQLYEKDEMNEIIKKVRVSKIFSSTNGTTTNGTCKTKISTASSNSSTNKSIYLKLLNLHYSTTMNETITYQPCDDSNPDASP
;
A
#
# COMPACT_ATOMS: atom_id res chain seq x y z
N SER A 1 -36.72 -9.92 -2.21
CA SER A 1 -37.32 -8.57 -2.15
C SER A 1 -36.52 -7.71 -1.18
N ASP A 2 -36.52 -6.39 -1.33
CA ASP A 2 -35.74 -5.48 -0.46
C ASP A 2 -36.12 -5.60 1.04
N ASN A 3 -37.37 -5.98 1.33
CA ASN A 3 -37.88 -6.24 2.69
C ASN A 3 -37.18 -7.44 3.36
N GLY A 4 -36.86 -8.47 2.60
CA GLY A 4 -36.13 -9.65 3.09
C GLY A 4 -34.73 -9.28 3.55
N LEU A 5 -34.00 -8.51 2.75
CA LEU A 5 -32.67 -8.02 3.10
C LEU A 5 -32.72 -7.20 4.38
N CYS A 6 -33.64 -6.23 4.47
CA CYS A 6 -33.78 -5.39 5.66
C CYS A 6 -34.03 -6.25 6.90
N SER A 7 -34.93 -7.23 6.80
CA SER A 7 -35.27 -8.07 7.94
C SER A 7 -34.13 -8.91 8.46
N ILE A 8 -33.35 -9.49 7.56
CA ILE A 8 -32.17 -10.29 7.92
C ILE A 8 -31.07 -9.38 8.48
N TYR A 9 -30.83 -8.21 7.86
CA TYR A 9 -29.83 -7.25 8.34
C TYR A 9 -30.18 -6.71 9.73
N GLU A 10 -31.42 -6.33 9.99
CA GLU A 10 -31.91 -5.89 11.30
C GLU A 10 -31.68 -6.95 12.36
N PHE A 11 -31.99 -8.21 12.03
CA PHE A 11 -31.86 -9.31 12.97
C PHE A 11 -30.38 -9.56 13.32
N ILE A 12 -29.51 -9.65 12.32
CA ILE A 12 -28.06 -9.80 12.55
C ILE A 12 -27.52 -8.61 13.35
N TYR A 13 -27.94 -7.38 13.02
CA TYR A 13 -27.54 -6.19 13.75
C TYR A 13 -28.01 -6.21 15.21
N SER A 14 -29.18 -6.78 15.50
CA SER A 14 -29.73 -6.93 16.86
C SER A 14 -28.96 -7.96 17.71
N CYS A 15 -28.08 -8.76 17.10
CA CYS A 15 -27.26 -9.76 17.78
C CYS A 15 -25.82 -9.29 18.09
N ARG A 16 -25.53 -8.01 17.89
CA ARG A 16 -24.21 -7.43 18.19
C ARG A 16 -23.92 -7.36 19.69
N GLU A 17 -22.63 -7.21 20.03
CA GLU A 17 -22.16 -7.34 21.41
C GLU A 17 -22.57 -6.19 22.34
N SER A 18 -22.72 -4.97 21.80
CA SER A 18 -23.07 -3.75 22.54
C SER A 18 -23.84 -2.77 21.64
N LYS A 19 -24.54 -1.80 22.24
CA LYS A 19 -25.36 -0.81 21.52
C LYS A 19 -24.57 -0.07 20.43
N ASP A 20 -23.34 0.32 20.73
CA ASP A 20 -22.45 1.10 19.86
C ASP A 20 -21.59 0.23 18.92
N ALA A 21 -21.68 -1.10 19.03
CA ALA A 21 -20.95 -1.99 18.13
C ALA A 21 -21.42 -1.80 16.67
N PRO A 22 -20.51 -1.91 15.69
CA PRO A 22 -20.88 -1.87 14.29
C PRO A 22 -21.70 -3.11 13.90
N PHE A 23 -22.17 -3.13 12.65
CA PHE A 23 -22.77 -4.33 12.08
C PHE A 23 -21.77 -5.51 12.19
N PRO A 24 -22.18 -6.67 12.76
CA PRO A 24 -21.30 -7.82 12.87
C PRO A 24 -20.74 -8.23 11.52
N GLU A 25 -19.44 -8.52 11.44
CA GLU A 25 -18.87 -9.10 10.22
C GLU A 25 -19.63 -10.38 9.87
N LEU A 26 -19.94 -10.61 8.59
CA LEU A 26 -20.76 -11.76 8.20
C LEU A 26 -20.08 -13.08 8.57
N THR A 27 -18.75 -13.12 8.59
CA THR A 27 -17.97 -14.30 9.01
C THR A 27 -17.74 -14.40 10.52
N SER A 28 -18.31 -13.50 11.33
CA SER A 28 -18.16 -13.52 12.79
C SER A 28 -19.07 -14.55 13.45
N GLU A 29 -18.68 -14.99 14.64
CA GLU A 29 -19.50 -15.89 15.47
C GLU A 29 -20.86 -15.26 15.82
N SER A 30 -20.91 -13.94 16.10
CA SER A 30 -22.17 -13.24 16.39
C SER A 30 -23.14 -13.29 15.20
N ALA A 31 -22.65 -13.14 13.96
CA ALA A 31 -23.49 -13.26 12.76
C ALA A 31 -23.96 -14.71 12.54
N VAL A 32 -23.07 -15.69 12.74
CA VAL A 32 -23.41 -17.12 12.66
C VAL A 32 -24.50 -17.49 13.67
N ASN A 33 -24.37 -17.05 14.93
CA ASN A 33 -25.35 -17.29 15.98
C ASN A 33 -26.70 -16.61 15.67
N ALA A 34 -26.67 -15.41 15.06
CA ALA A 34 -27.89 -14.74 14.60
C ALA A 34 -28.62 -15.57 13.54
N VAL A 35 -27.90 -16.11 12.54
CA VAL A 35 -28.49 -16.95 11.49
C VAL A 35 -29.03 -18.27 12.07
N LYS A 36 -28.32 -18.90 13.02
CA LYS A 36 -28.80 -20.08 13.76
C LYS A 36 -30.13 -19.78 14.46
N LEU A 37 -30.25 -18.61 15.08
CA LEU A 37 -31.48 -18.19 15.75
C LEU A 37 -32.62 -17.91 14.78
N ILE A 38 -32.35 -17.28 13.62
CA ILE A 38 -33.36 -17.09 12.56
C ILE A 38 -33.92 -18.45 12.13
N LYS A 39 -33.04 -19.42 11.87
CA LYS A 39 -33.42 -20.77 11.47
C LYS A 39 -34.25 -21.46 12.56
N LYS A 40 -33.83 -21.35 13.83
CA LYS A 40 -34.59 -21.86 14.98
C LYS A 40 -35.99 -21.25 15.09
N ILE A 41 -36.12 -19.93 14.97
CA ILE A 41 -37.42 -19.24 14.98
C ILE A 41 -38.31 -19.76 13.84
N LYS A 42 -37.74 -19.92 12.65
CA LYS A 42 -38.42 -20.42 11.46
C LYS A 42 -38.87 -21.88 11.62
N GLU A 43 -38.12 -22.72 12.32
CA GLU A 43 -38.45 -24.14 12.54
C GLU A 43 -39.40 -24.36 13.73
N GLU A 44 -39.29 -23.55 14.79
CA GLU A 44 -40.04 -23.76 16.05
C GLU A 44 -41.30 -22.89 16.18
N LEU A 45 -41.32 -21.69 15.59
CA LEU A 45 -42.33 -20.66 15.93
C LEU A 45 -43.21 -20.22 14.74
N SER A 46 -42.89 -20.60 13.50
CA SER A 46 -43.59 -20.12 12.31
C SER A 46 -43.70 -21.20 11.24
N SER A 47 -44.79 -21.22 10.47
CA SER A 47 -44.84 -22.03 9.25
C SER A 47 -44.08 -21.33 8.11
N ASP A 48 -43.63 -22.10 7.11
CA ASP A 48 -43.01 -21.52 5.91
C ASP A 48 -43.90 -20.45 5.27
N GLU A 49 -45.21 -20.67 5.24
CA GLU A 49 -46.20 -19.72 4.71
C GLU A 49 -46.20 -18.39 5.49
N ILE A 50 -46.18 -18.45 6.83
CA ILE A 50 -46.14 -17.25 7.68
C ILE A 50 -44.78 -16.53 7.51
N PHE A 51 -43.68 -17.27 7.48
CA PHE A 51 -42.33 -16.70 7.38
C PHE A 51 -42.04 -16.08 5.99
N GLN A 52 -42.73 -16.55 4.94
CA GLN A 52 -42.65 -16.02 3.57
C GLN A 52 -43.72 -14.97 3.24
N THR A 53 -44.66 -14.72 4.16
CA THR A 53 -45.80 -13.83 3.90
C THR A 53 -45.32 -12.42 3.50
N GLU A 54 -45.76 -11.95 2.34
CA GLU A 54 -45.47 -10.58 1.90
C GLU A 54 -46.19 -9.54 2.76
N THR A 55 -45.63 -8.33 2.79
CA THR A 55 -46.05 -7.21 3.65
C THR A 55 -47.53 -6.82 3.46
N VAL A 56 -48.09 -7.05 2.27
CA VAL A 56 -49.51 -6.79 1.94
C VAL A 56 -50.44 -7.84 2.55
N PHE A 57 -49.96 -9.06 2.80
CA PHE A 57 -50.71 -10.13 3.47
C PHE A 57 -50.51 -10.14 4.98
N SER A 58 -49.42 -9.52 5.48
CA SER A 58 -49.19 -9.33 6.91
C SER A 58 -50.29 -8.51 7.60
N THR A 59 -51.02 -7.66 6.86
CA THR A 59 -52.13 -6.88 7.42
C THR A 59 -53.31 -7.75 7.86
N ASN A 60 -53.55 -8.88 7.18
CA ASN A 60 -54.59 -9.83 7.57
C ASN A 60 -54.27 -10.53 8.90
N TYR A 61 -53.02 -10.47 9.39
CA TYR A 61 -52.64 -11.04 10.68
C TYR A 61 -52.98 -10.12 11.86
N PHE A 62 -53.15 -8.81 11.64
CA PHE A 62 -53.72 -7.93 12.66
C PHE A 62 -55.14 -8.37 13.01
N GLU A 63 -55.90 -8.86 12.02
CA GLU A 63 -57.27 -9.38 12.20
C GLU A 63 -57.30 -10.80 12.79
N LYS A 64 -56.19 -11.55 12.70
CA LYS A 64 -56.07 -12.92 13.23
C LYS A 64 -55.46 -13.01 14.64
N ASN A 65 -55.30 -11.89 15.36
CA ASN A 65 -54.77 -11.82 16.72
C ASN A 65 -53.39 -12.51 16.89
N ALA A 66 -52.44 -12.26 15.99
CA ALA A 66 -51.07 -12.75 16.19
C ALA A 66 -50.44 -12.14 17.46
N LEU A 67 -49.73 -12.95 18.25
CA LEU A 67 -49.12 -12.46 19.51
C LEU A 67 -47.97 -11.47 19.26
N PHE A 68 -47.20 -11.69 18.20
CA PHE A 68 -46.12 -10.82 17.77
C PHE A 68 -46.21 -10.58 16.27
N ILE A 69 -46.10 -9.31 15.86
CA ILE A 69 -46.09 -8.90 14.46
C ILE A 69 -44.91 -7.97 14.25
N LYS A 70 -43.99 -8.35 13.37
CA LYS A 70 -43.00 -7.43 12.83
C LYS A 70 -43.60 -6.72 11.63
N PHE A 71 -43.62 -5.40 11.66
CA PHE A 71 -44.20 -4.62 10.57
C PHE A 71 -43.52 -3.26 10.41
N TRP A 72 -43.62 -2.69 9.21
CA TRP A 72 -43.17 -1.32 8.97
C TRP A 72 -44.12 -0.34 9.62
N THR A 73 -43.56 0.65 10.31
CA THR A 73 -44.36 1.76 10.84
C THR A 73 -44.69 2.70 9.70
N PHE A 74 -45.97 2.79 9.31
CA PHE A 74 -46.44 3.76 8.32
C PHE A 74 -47.63 4.56 8.83
N TYR A 75 -47.83 5.69 8.18
CA TYR A 75 -48.95 6.57 8.41
C TYR A 75 -50.26 5.86 8.02
N GLY A 76 -50.98 5.32 9.02
CA GLY A 76 -52.16 4.47 8.82
C GLY A 76 -52.34 3.43 9.93
N VAL A 77 -51.27 3.07 10.65
CA VAL A 77 -51.29 2.16 11.80
C VAL A 77 -51.83 2.84 13.08
N LYS A 78 -52.70 3.85 12.94
CA LYS A 78 -53.23 4.63 14.09
C LYS A 78 -54.23 3.85 14.95
N ASN A 79 -54.82 2.76 14.44
CA ASN A 79 -55.93 2.06 15.09
C ASN A 79 -55.66 0.57 15.31
N MET A 80 -54.53 0.23 15.93
CA MET A 80 -54.32 -1.10 16.48
C MET A 80 -54.58 -1.07 17.99
N GLU A 81 -55.85 -0.92 18.39
CA GLU A 81 -56.25 -0.77 19.81
C GLU A 81 -55.73 -1.90 20.72
N ASN A 82 -55.46 -3.07 20.14
CA ASN A 82 -55.00 -4.26 20.87
C ASN A 82 -53.47 -4.48 20.84
N TYR A 83 -52.70 -3.60 20.22
CA TYR A 83 -51.24 -3.77 20.09
C TYR A 83 -50.48 -2.61 20.71
N TYR A 84 -49.38 -2.94 21.38
CA TYR A 84 -48.35 -1.98 21.76
C TYR A 84 -47.15 -2.14 20.83
N ILE A 85 -46.50 -1.02 20.51
CA ILE A 85 -45.27 -1.03 19.70
C ILE A 85 -44.07 -1.10 20.63
N SER A 86 -43.09 -1.93 20.27
CA SER A 86 -41.80 -2.03 20.97
C SER A 86 -40.63 -2.02 19.98
N ASN A 87 -39.43 -1.80 20.51
CA ASN A 87 -38.22 -2.05 19.76
C ASN A 87 -38.09 -3.55 19.42
N LEU A 88 -37.52 -3.85 18.27
CA LEU A 88 -37.24 -5.23 17.89
C LEU A 88 -36.33 -5.90 18.93
N PRO A 89 -36.59 -7.16 19.30
CA PRO A 89 -35.78 -7.85 20.29
C PRO A 89 -34.39 -8.14 19.74
N GLY A 90 -33.37 -7.93 20.56
CA GLY A 90 -32.01 -8.43 20.34
C GLY A 90 -31.67 -9.57 21.29
N ILE A 91 -30.48 -10.13 21.12
CA ILE A 91 -30.02 -11.27 21.93
C ILE A 91 -29.63 -10.87 23.37
N LYS A 92 -29.30 -9.59 23.57
CA LYS A 92 -29.01 -9.00 24.88
C LYS A 92 -30.03 -7.90 25.18
N GLU A 93 -30.38 -7.78 26.45
CA GLU A 93 -31.25 -6.71 26.93
C GLU A 93 -30.71 -5.34 26.54
N GLY A 94 -31.60 -4.47 26.05
CA GLY A 94 -31.25 -3.11 25.60
C GLY A 94 -30.56 -3.03 24.22
N ILE A 95 -30.25 -4.15 23.56
CA ILE A 95 -29.72 -4.16 22.20
C ILE A 95 -30.85 -4.47 21.22
N SER A 96 -30.98 -3.65 20.18
CA SER A 96 -31.97 -3.82 19.12
C SER A 96 -31.44 -3.27 17.80
N GLY A 97 -32.12 -3.58 16.70
CA GLY A 97 -31.78 -3.10 15.37
C GLY A 97 -33.03 -2.82 14.58
N SER A 98 -33.11 -1.66 13.94
CA SER A 98 -34.24 -1.29 13.07
C SER A 98 -33.74 -0.67 11.76
N ALA A 99 -34.20 -1.22 10.64
CA ALA A 99 -33.81 -0.80 9.32
C ALA A 99 -34.43 0.56 9.06
N LEU A 100 -33.57 1.51 8.69
CA LEU A 100 -34.03 2.82 8.30
C LEU A 100 -34.49 2.78 6.85
N ILE A 101 -35.78 3.04 6.64
CA ILE A 101 -36.37 3.30 5.32
C ILE A 101 -37.02 4.67 5.34
N GLY A 102 -36.97 5.37 4.21
CA GLY A 102 -37.54 6.71 4.12
C GLY A 102 -37.25 7.34 2.77
N TYR A 103 -37.65 8.60 2.67
CA TYR A 103 -37.45 9.42 1.49
C TYR A 103 -36.40 10.48 1.78
N ASN A 104 -35.44 10.62 0.88
CA ASN A 104 -34.54 11.76 0.83
C ASN A 104 -35.01 12.72 -0.26
N ILE A 105 -34.79 14.02 -0.04
CA ILE A 105 -35.07 15.06 -1.03
C ILE A 105 -33.73 15.52 -1.60
N GLY A 106 -33.59 15.44 -2.92
CA GLY A 106 -32.40 15.90 -3.64
C GLY A 106 -32.77 16.98 -4.66
N ILE A 107 -31.79 17.82 -4.97
CA ILE A 107 -31.90 18.80 -6.06
C ILE A 107 -31.18 18.22 -7.26
N ASP A 108 -31.86 18.13 -8.41
CA ASP A 108 -31.25 17.67 -9.66
C ASP A 108 -30.10 18.61 -10.07
N SER A 109 -28.95 18.05 -10.39
CA SER A 109 -27.78 18.83 -10.83
C SER A 109 -28.01 19.59 -12.14
N ASN A 110 -29.02 19.22 -12.92
CA ASN A 110 -29.34 19.79 -14.22
C ASN A 110 -30.32 20.99 -14.17
N ILE A 111 -30.76 21.42 -12.98
CA ILE A 111 -31.67 22.57 -12.90
C ILE A 111 -30.98 23.86 -13.38
N GLY A 112 -31.77 24.74 -14.01
CA GLY A 112 -31.29 26.06 -14.42
C GLY A 112 -30.76 26.87 -13.25
N GLU A 113 -29.70 27.64 -13.48
CA GLU A 113 -29.02 28.46 -12.45
C GLU A 113 -30.00 29.44 -11.78
N ASP A 114 -30.95 29.96 -12.55
CA ASP A 114 -32.01 30.86 -12.10
C ASP A 114 -32.97 30.22 -11.08
N LYS A 115 -33.03 28.89 -11.03
CA LYS A 115 -33.93 28.14 -10.12
C LYS A 115 -33.20 27.53 -8.92
N LYS A 116 -31.87 27.54 -8.90
CA LYS A 116 -31.09 26.89 -7.84
C LYS A 116 -31.42 27.45 -6.46
N GLU A 117 -31.44 28.77 -6.30
CA GLU A 117 -31.68 29.38 -4.99
C GLU A 117 -33.09 29.05 -4.47
N SER A 118 -34.11 29.14 -5.34
CA SER A 118 -35.48 28.77 -5.00
C SER A 118 -35.64 27.29 -4.65
N ALA A 119 -34.94 26.40 -5.36
CA ALA A 119 -34.95 24.97 -5.07
C ALA A 119 -34.28 24.66 -3.72
N ILE A 120 -33.16 25.32 -3.42
CA ILE A 120 -32.48 25.21 -2.12
C ILE A 120 -33.42 25.67 -1.00
N GLU A 121 -34.10 26.79 -1.18
CA GLU A 121 -35.04 27.31 -0.18
C GLU A 121 -36.24 26.39 0.03
N ALA A 122 -36.80 25.83 -1.04
CA ALA A 122 -37.87 24.85 -0.94
C ALA A 122 -37.44 23.61 -0.14
N VAL A 123 -36.23 23.08 -0.40
CA VAL A 123 -35.70 21.93 0.35
C VAL A 123 -35.47 22.27 1.83
N LYS A 124 -34.94 23.47 2.14
CA LYS A 124 -34.79 23.92 3.54
C LYS A 124 -36.14 23.96 4.27
N ILE A 125 -37.18 24.51 3.64
CA ILE A 125 -38.52 24.56 4.23
C ILE A 125 -39.07 23.14 4.45
N MET A 126 -39.04 22.29 3.42
CA MET A 126 -39.56 20.92 3.49
C MET A 126 -38.83 20.04 4.52
N THR A 127 -37.56 20.33 4.80
CA THR A 127 -36.75 19.59 5.78
C THR A 127 -36.66 20.28 7.14
N SER A 128 -37.27 21.46 7.30
CA SER A 128 -37.26 22.20 8.55
C SER A 128 -37.99 21.45 9.66
N LYS A 129 -37.54 21.64 10.90
CA LYS A 129 -38.18 21.04 12.08
C LYS A 129 -39.63 21.47 12.24
N GLU A 130 -39.94 22.74 11.93
CA GLU A 130 -41.28 23.31 12.04
C GLU A 130 -42.24 22.70 11.01
N PHE A 131 -41.84 22.61 9.74
CA PHE A 131 -42.64 21.97 8.71
C PHE A 131 -42.80 20.48 8.98
N GLN A 132 -41.72 19.76 9.33
CA GLN A 132 -41.82 18.35 9.71
C GLN A 132 -42.74 18.15 10.92
N LYS A 133 -42.73 19.04 11.93
CA LYS A 133 -43.66 18.99 13.07
C LYS A 133 -45.11 19.10 12.59
N SER A 134 -45.44 20.07 11.73
CA SER A 134 -46.82 20.23 11.25
C SER A 134 -47.30 18.99 10.50
N GLN A 135 -46.44 18.41 9.67
CA GLN A 135 -46.74 17.18 8.92
C GLN A 135 -46.89 15.95 9.85
N VAL A 136 -46.17 15.88 10.97
CA VAL A 136 -46.37 14.81 11.97
C VAL A 136 -47.70 15.00 12.71
N LEU A 137 -48.06 16.24 13.07
CA LEU A 137 -49.31 16.54 13.78
C LEU A 137 -50.55 16.30 12.94
N GLU A 138 -50.51 16.67 11.66
CA GLU A 138 -51.54 16.31 10.66
C GLU A 138 -51.63 14.79 10.49
N GLY A 139 -50.55 14.09 10.82
CA GLY A 139 -50.37 12.72 10.44
C GLY A 139 -50.24 12.68 8.92
N THR A 140 -49.06 12.94 8.41
CA THR A 140 -48.77 12.72 6.99
C THR A 140 -47.48 11.93 6.88
N ILE A 141 -46.59 12.13 7.85
CA ILE A 141 -45.28 11.51 7.92
C ILE A 141 -44.98 11.02 9.34
N ILE A 142 -44.00 10.13 9.42
CA ILE A 142 -43.20 9.89 10.62
C ILE A 142 -41.86 10.57 10.36
N SER A 143 -41.48 11.55 11.18
CA SER A 143 -40.26 12.32 10.96
C SER A 143 -39.01 11.55 11.41
N GLY A 144 -37.92 11.70 10.66
CA GLY A 144 -36.59 11.26 11.11
C GLY A 144 -35.95 12.19 12.16
N ILE A 145 -36.57 13.33 12.48
CA ILE A 145 -36.05 14.28 13.46
C ILE A 145 -36.46 13.80 14.87
N SER A 146 -35.56 13.07 15.53
CA SER A 146 -35.82 12.49 16.87
C SER A 146 -36.31 13.51 17.90
N SER A 147 -35.75 14.72 17.88
CA SER A 147 -36.12 15.79 18.83
C SER A 147 -37.58 16.27 18.73
N LEU A 148 -38.35 15.88 17.71
CA LEU A 148 -39.79 16.13 17.63
C LEU A 148 -40.58 15.24 18.60
N TYR A 149 -40.07 14.05 18.93
CA TYR A 149 -40.71 13.11 19.84
C TYR A 149 -40.45 13.41 21.32
N ASN A 150 -39.83 14.56 21.63
CA ASN A 150 -39.81 15.12 22.99
C ASN A 150 -40.96 16.10 23.22
N ASP A 151 -41.69 16.46 22.16
CA ASP A 151 -42.82 17.37 22.23
C ASP A 151 -44.08 16.61 22.65
N THR A 152 -44.72 17.06 23.72
CA THR A 152 -45.92 16.41 24.29
C THR A 152 -47.09 16.42 23.32
N GLU A 153 -47.21 17.44 22.48
CA GLU A 153 -48.26 17.55 21.46
C GLU A 153 -48.05 16.49 20.38
N VAL A 154 -46.81 16.35 19.90
CA VAL A 154 -46.43 15.33 18.91
C VAL A 154 -46.68 13.94 19.49
N CYS A 155 -46.22 13.67 20.71
CA CYS A 155 -46.40 12.36 21.33
C CYS A 155 -47.86 11.99 21.62
N SER A 156 -48.75 12.98 21.79
CA SER A 156 -50.18 12.70 21.93
C SER A 156 -50.83 12.14 20.64
N LYS A 157 -50.16 12.28 19.48
CA LYS A 157 -50.67 11.86 18.15
C LYS A 157 -49.93 10.69 17.53
N VAL A 158 -48.73 10.38 18.04
CA VAL A 158 -47.86 9.34 17.49
C VAL A 158 -47.91 8.09 18.36
N MET A 159 -48.40 6.99 17.79
CA MET A 159 -48.40 5.68 18.45
C MET A 159 -46.96 5.25 18.76
N GLY A 160 -46.72 4.85 20.02
CA GLY A 160 -45.38 4.45 20.46
C GLY A 160 -44.36 5.59 20.45
N CYS A 161 -44.74 6.85 20.70
CA CYS A 161 -43.84 8.00 20.60
C CYS A 161 -42.46 7.79 21.28
N GLU A 162 -42.43 7.15 22.45
CA GLU A 162 -41.21 6.90 23.21
C GLU A 162 -40.18 6.03 22.46
N ILE A 163 -40.64 5.13 21.58
CA ILE A 163 -39.74 4.24 20.84
C ILE A 163 -38.84 5.03 19.89
N TYR A 164 -39.32 6.12 19.29
CA TYR A 164 -38.54 6.89 18.31
C TYR A 164 -37.28 7.56 18.89
N ASN A 165 -37.20 7.70 20.21
CA ASN A 165 -36.00 8.16 20.91
C ASN A 165 -35.05 7.02 21.33
N THR A 166 -35.50 5.77 21.24
CA THR A 166 -34.74 4.59 21.70
C THR A 166 -34.38 3.62 20.57
N ILE A 167 -34.94 3.80 19.36
CA ILE A 167 -34.61 3.03 18.16
C ILE A 167 -33.09 3.07 17.90
N GLN A 168 -32.56 1.92 17.49
CA GLN A 168 -31.16 1.73 17.11
C GLN A 168 -31.12 1.48 15.59
N PRO A 169 -31.00 2.56 14.78
CA PRO A 169 -31.18 2.46 13.34
C PRO A 169 -29.98 1.81 12.66
N ILE A 170 -30.24 0.99 11.64
CA ILE A 170 -29.24 0.47 10.71
C ILE A 170 -29.61 0.86 9.28
N ALA A 171 -28.66 1.49 8.59
CA ALA A 171 -28.82 1.85 7.19
C ALA A 171 -28.66 0.61 6.29
N LYS A 172 -29.37 0.61 5.16
CA LYS A 172 -29.17 -0.40 4.12
C LYS A 172 -27.73 -0.36 3.60
N PRO A 173 -27.14 -1.50 3.21
CA PRO A 173 -25.78 -1.58 2.67
C PRO A 173 -25.70 -1.09 1.20
N VAL A 174 -26.24 0.09 0.89
CA VAL A 174 -26.33 0.64 -0.48
C VAL A 174 -24.97 0.93 -1.12
N ASN A 175 -23.94 1.20 -0.30
CA ASN A 175 -22.60 1.55 -0.77
C ASN A 175 -21.62 0.37 -0.81
N LYS A 176 -22.07 -0.87 -0.53
CA LYS A 176 -21.17 -2.02 -0.52
C LYS A 176 -20.73 -2.45 -1.93
N ILE A 177 -21.59 -2.28 -2.94
CA ILE A 177 -21.33 -2.63 -4.34
C ILE A 177 -21.99 -1.57 -5.23
N VAL A 178 -21.43 -1.35 -6.43
CA VAL A 178 -21.97 -0.42 -7.43
C VAL A 178 -23.42 -0.76 -7.79
N ASP A 179 -23.74 -2.04 -7.93
CA ASP A 179 -25.10 -2.54 -8.14
C ASP A 179 -25.69 -3.11 -6.84
N TYR A 180 -26.33 -2.22 -6.06
CA TYR A 180 -27.08 -2.60 -4.87
C TYR A 180 -28.27 -3.53 -5.19
N ILE A 181 -28.91 -3.37 -6.35
CA ILE A 181 -30.09 -4.16 -6.72
C ILE A 181 -29.68 -5.62 -6.93
N GLU A 182 -28.58 -5.85 -7.65
CA GLU A 182 -28.00 -7.18 -7.83
C GLU A 182 -27.56 -7.79 -6.50
N TYR A 183 -26.90 -7.00 -5.64
CA TYR A 183 -26.52 -7.45 -4.30
C TYR A 183 -27.73 -7.89 -3.48
N SER A 184 -28.77 -7.05 -3.39
CA SER A 184 -30.00 -7.33 -2.63
C SER A 184 -30.68 -8.61 -3.12
N LYS A 185 -30.74 -8.80 -4.45
CA LYS A 185 -31.27 -10.01 -5.06
C LYS A 185 -30.45 -11.24 -4.68
N LYS A 186 -29.13 -11.24 -4.89
CA LYS A 186 -28.25 -12.38 -4.57
C LYS A 186 -28.27 -12.71 -3.07
N PHE A 187 -28.18 -11.70 -2.21
CA PHE A 187 -28.25 -11.83 -0.76
C PHE A 187 -29.53 -12.56 -0.36
N THR A 188 -30.69 -12.08 -0.82
CA THR A 188 -31.98 -12.67 -0.44
C THR A 188 -32.20 -14.05 -1.03
N THR A 189 -31.75 -14.30 -2.27
CA THR A 189 -31.78 -15.64 -2.87
C THR A 189 -30.96 -16.64 -2.07
N TYR A 190 -29.69 -16.35 -1.76
CA TYR A 190 -28.84 -17.27 -0.99
C TYR A 190 -29.43 -17.57 0.39
N PHE A 191 -29.99 -16.56 1.05
CA PHE A 191 -30.57 -16.74 2.38
C PHE A 191 -31.90 -17.52 2.34
N TYR A 192 -32.74 -17.31 1.33
CA TYR A 192 -33.98 -18.07 1.17
C TYR A 192 -33.73 -19.51 0.72
N ASP A 193 -32.76 -19.74 -0.15
CA ASP A 193 -32.34 -21.09 -0.52
C ASP A 193 -31.81 -21.84 0.72
N PHE A 194 -31.09 -21.17 1.62
CA PHE A 194 -30.66 -21.73 2.89
C PHE A 194 -31.83 -22.06 3.84
N LEU A 195 -32.80 -21.15 3.97
CA LEU A 195 -33.91 -21.33 4.91
C LEU A 195 -34.97 -22.32 4.42
N TYR A 196 -35.23 -22.39 3.12
CA TYR A 196 -36.38 -23.11 2.56
C TYR A 196 -36.00 -24.12 1.47
N GLY A 197 -34.79 -24.05 0.92
CA GLY A 197 -34.37 -24.96 -0.12
C GLY A 197 -34.27 -26.40 0.41
N ASN A 198 -34.96 -27.33 -0.25
CA ASN A 198 -34.81 -28.77 -0.02
C ASN A 198 -33.42 -29.32 -0.43
N LYS A 199 -32.49 -28.45 -0.84
CA LYS A 199 -31.15 -28.79 -1.31
C LYS A 199 -30.12 -28.02 -0.48
N ASN A 200 -29.38 -28.74 0.38
CA ASN A 200 -27.93 -28.67 0.60
C ASN A 200 -27.49 -28.75 2.06
N ASN A 201 -26.34 -29.39 2.28
CA ASN A 201 -25.52 -29.41 3.51
C ASN A 201 -24.91 -28.03 3.85
N ASP A 202 -25.55 -26.93 3.45
CA ASP A 202 -25.03 -25.60 3.72
C ASP A 202 -25.20 -25.27 5.21
N THR A 203 -24.09 -24.89 5.86
CA THR A 203 -24.08 -24.47 7.25
C THR A 203 -24.29 -22.96 7.33
N GLU A 204 -24.60 -22.44 8.52
CA GLU A 204 -24.75 -20.99 8.72
C GLU A 204 -23.48 -20.23 8.32
N GLU A 205 -22.31 -20.83 8.62
CA GLU A 205 -21.01 -20.30 8.23
C GLU A 205 -20.80 -20.30 6.71
N SER A 206 -21.24 -21.36 6.00
CA SER A 206 -21.05 -21.45 4.55
C SER A 206 -21.88 -20.41 3.80
N ILE A 207 -23.11 -20.13 4.25
CA ILE A 207 -23.99 -19.15 3.63
C ILE A 207 -23.53 -17.74 3.89
N LEU A 208 -23.17 -17.42 5.13
CA LEU A 208 -22.62 -16.11 5.47
C LEU A 208 -21.34 -15.83 4.68
N LYS A 209 -20.48 -16.84 4.48
CA LYS A 209 -19.31 -16.72 3.62
C LYS A 209 -19.68 -16.47 2.16
N LYS A 210 -20.62 -17.22 1.58
CA LYS A 210 -21.12 -16.97 0.21
C LYS A 210 -21.65 -15.55 0.03
N ILE A 211 -22.27 -14.99 1.05
CA ILE A 211 -22.79 -13.61 1.04
C ILE A 211 -21.65 -12.59 1.17
N ASP A 212 -20.67 -12.83 2.06
CA ASP A 212 -19.48 -11.99 2.20
C ASP A 212 -18.73 -11.90 0.86
N ASP A 213 -18.59 -13.04 0.18
CA ASP A 213 -17.91 -13.20 -1.11
C ASP A 213 -18.51 -12.36 -2.24
N ILE A 214 -19.79 -11.97 -2.16
CA ILE A 214 -20.41 -11.07 -3.14
C ILE A 214 -19.73 -9.69 -3.11
N THR A 215 -19.33 -9.25 -1.91
CA THR A 215 -18.75 -7.91 -1.65
C THR A 215 -17.24 -7.94 -1.50
N ARG A 216 -16.68 -9.11 -1.18
CA ARG A 216 -15.25 -9.27 -0.91
C ARG A 216 -14.47 -9.10 -2.21
N LEU A 217 -13.71 -8.02 -2.28
CA LEU A 217 -12.69 -7.85 -3.31
C LEU A 217 -11.53 -8.78 -2.99
N TYR A 218 -11.52 -9.95 -3.63
CA TYR A 218 -10.38 -10.84 -3.64
C TYR A 218 -9.25 -10.22 -4.45
N ASN A 219 -8.51 -9.31 -3.82
CA ASN A 219 -7.27 -8.80 -4.38
C ASN A 219 -6.18 -9.82 -4.09
N VAL A 220 -5.53 -10.31 -5.15
CA VAL A 220 -4.22 -10.98 -5.01
C VAL A 220 -3.23 -9.91 -4.55
N SER A 221 -3.17 -9.70 -3.24
CA SER A 221 -2.24 -8.78 -2.60
C SER A 221 -0.83 -9.32 -2.77
N VAL A 222 0.03 -8.53 -3.39
CA VAL A 222 1.49 -8.80 -3.47
C VAL A 222 2.19 -8.29 -2.20
N ASN A 223 1.43 -7.84 -1.20
CA ASN A 223 1.96 -7.32 0.04
C ASN A 223 2.39 -8.48 0.95
N SER A 224 3.70 -8.60 1.18
CA SER A 224 4.38 -9.65 1.95
C SER A 224 3.89 -9.85 3.40
N LYS A 225 2.99 -9.00 3.91
CA LYS A 225 2.41 -9.14 5.25
C LYS A 225 1.14 -10.00 5.31
N GLU A 226 0.44 -10.24 4.20
CA GLU A 226 -0.82 -11.01 4.22
C GLU A 226 -0.85 -12.21 3.27
N THR A 227 0.14 -12.38 2.38
CA THR A 227 0.18 -13.58 1.53
C THR A 227 1.60 -14.00 1.18
N SER A 228 1.94 -15.23 1.54
CA SER A 228 3.26 -15.87 1.36
C SER A 228 3.71 -16.02 -0.09
N ILE A 229 2.82 -15.79 -1.07
CA ILE A 229 3.05 -16.04 -2.49
C ILE A 229 4.13 -15.13 -3.07
N GLY A 230 4.18 -13.84 -2.69
CA GLY A 230 5.19 -12.91 -3.21
C GLY A 230 6.62 -13.30 -2.81
N LEU A 231 6.80 -13.65 -1.53
CA LEU A 231 8.08 -14.13 -1.02
C LEU A 231 8.49 -15.46 -1.66
N ILE A 232 7.53 -16.39 -1.84
CA ILE A 232 7.79 -17.66 -2.53
C ILE A 232 8.26 -17.42 -3.97
N LEU A 233 7.62 -16.52 -4.70
CA LEU A 233 8.03 -16.18 -6.08
C LEU A 233 9.41 -15.53 -6.14
N ASP A 234 9.76 -14.67 -5.17
CA ASP A 234 11.10 -14.07 -5.08
C ASP A 234 12.19 -15.12 -4.82
N TRP A 235 11.95 -16.05 -3.89
CA TRP A 235 12.86 -17.16 -3.63
C TRP A 235 13.02 -18.08 -4.83
N ILE A 236 11.93 -18.37 -5.56
CA ILE A 236 11.98 -19.14 -6.81
C ILE A 236 12.87 -18.44 -7.85
N MET A 237 12.76 -17.12 -8.00
CA MET A 237 13.61 -16.36 -8.93
C MET A 237 15.09 -16.42 -8.53
N VAL A 238 15.39 -16.24 -7.23
CA VAL A 238 16.78 -16.33 -6.72
C VAL A 238 17.38 -17.72 -6.93
N ILE A 239 16.65 -18.78 -6.58
CA ILE A 239 17.09 -20.17 -6.79
C ILE A 239 17.32 -20.44 -8.28
N THR A 240 16.41 -19.98 -9.13
CA THR A 240 16.54 -20.10 -10.60
C THR A 240 17.80 -19.40 -11.10
N GLY A 241 18.07 -18.18 -10.63
CA GLY A 241 19.29 -17.44 -10.97
C GLY A 241 20.57 -18.16 -10.55
N ILE A 242 20.59 -18.75 -9.34
CA ILE A 242 21.71 -19.56 -8.86
C ILE A 242 21.95 -20.78 -9.78
N ILE A 243 20.88 -21.48 -10.17
CA ILE A 243 20.97 -22.63 -11.08
C ILE A 243 21.51 -22.21 -12.45
N MET A 244 21.06 -21.07 -12.99
CA MET A 244 21.55 -20.53 -14.27
C MET A 244 23.05 -20.22 -14.20
N ILE A 245 23.50 -19.53 -13.14
CA ILE A 245 24.94 -19.24 -12.94
C ILE A 245 25.74 -20.53 -12.78
N ALA A 246 25.29 -21.47 -11.95
CA ALA A 246 25.96 -22.76 -11.77
C ALA A 246 26.07 -23.52 -13.10
N SER A 247 25.04 -23.44 -13.94
CA SER A 247 24.97 -24.08 -15.24
C SER A 247 26.00 -23.56 -16.26
N THR A 248 26.51 -22.34 -16.08
CA THR A 248 27.59 -21.80 -16.92
C THR A 248 28.88 -22.62 -16.83
N SER A 249 29.08 -23.35 -15.73
CA SER A 249 30.22 -24.25 -15.53
C SER A 249 30.20 -25.42 -16.51
N PHE A 250 29.00 -25.95 -16.82
CA PHE A 250 28.86 -27.08 -17.75
C PHE A 250 29.11 -26.71 -19.21
N ILE A 251 29.02 -25.43 -19.56
CA ILE A 251 29.25 -24.96 -20.94
C ILE A 251 30.72 -25.10 -21.35
N ASN A 252 31.64 -25.20 -20.38
CA ASN A 252 33.06 -25.36 -20.63
C ASN A 252 33.46 -26.80 -21.02
N TYR A 253 32.54 -27.78 -20.98
CA TYR A 253 32.84 -29.13 -21.41
C TYR A 253 32.79 -29.28 -22.95
N GLY A 254 33.76 -30.02 -23.49
CA GLY A 254 33.94 -30.26 -24.93
C GLY A 254 34.56 -29.07 -25.66
N GLU A 255 34.64 -29.17 -26.99
CA GLU A 255 35.22 -28.11 -27.83
C GLU A 255 34.47 -26.78 -27.69
N MET A 256 35.21 -25.68 -27.62
CA MET A 256 34.63 -24.36 -27.40
C MET A 256 34.28 -23.69 -28.72
N SER A 257 33.16 -22.96 -28.72
CA SER A 257 32.67 -22.22 -29.89
C SER A 257 32.22 -20.82 -29.49
N ASP A 258 32.22 -19.90 -30.46
CA ASP A 258 31.75 -18.52 -30.25
C ASP A 258 30.29 -18.49 -29.73
N PHE A 259 29.48 -19.45 -30.19
CA PHE A 259 28.12 -19.65 -29.69
C PHE A 259 28.10 -20.06 -28.22
N LYS A 260 28.91 -21.05 -27.81
CA LYS A 260 29.02 -21.46 -26.40
C LYS A 260 29.49 -20.31 -25.52
N CYS A 261 30.45 -19.51 -25.99
CA CYS A 261 30.95 -18.35 -25.26
C CYS A 261 29.90 -17.25 -25.09
N THR A 262 29.16 -16.97 -26.15
CA THR A 262 28.07 -15.98 -26.12
C THR A 262 26.91 -16.46 -25.25
N PHE A 263 26.54 -17.74 -25.34
CA PHE A 263 25.50 -18.35 -24.51
C PHE A 263 25.89 -18.37 -23.03
N LYS A 264 27.15 -18.69 -22.71
CA LYS A 264 27.68 -18.64 -21.34
C LYS A 264 27.57 -17.24 -20.72
N ASN A 265 27.93 -16.21 -21.46
CA ASN A 265 27.86 -14.82 -20.97
C ASN A 265 26.42 -14.36 -20.72
N ASN A 266 25.51 -14.65 -21.66
CA ASN A 266 24.08 -14.32 -21.51
C ASN A 266 23.44 -15.08 -20.33
N LEU A 267 23.76 -16.37 -20.16
CA LEU A 267 23.25 -17.17 -19.06
C LEU A 267 23.75 -16.67 -17.70
N PHE A 268 25.01 -16.22 -17.64
CA PHE A 268 25.59 -15.60 -16.45
C PHE A 268 24.91 -14.26 -16.12
N SER A 269 24.74 -13.37 -17.10
CA SER A 269 24.09 -12.06 -16.91
C SER A 269 22.65 -12.19 -16.45
N LEU A 270 21.85 -13.02 -17.14
CA LEU A 270 20.45 -13.24 -16.77
C LEU A 270 20.31 -13.87 -15.38
N GLY A 271 21.19 -14.84 -15.05
CA GLY A 271 21.22 -15.45 -13.72
C GLY A 271 21.53 -14.44 -12.62
N TYR A 272 22.46 -13.51 -12.87
CA TYR A 272 22.78 -12.43 -11.94
C TYR A 272 21.61 -11.45 -11.76
N SER A 273 20.92 -11.09 -12.84
CA SER A 273 19.73 -10.24 -12.82
C SER A 273 18.58 -10.86 -12.01
N PHE A 274 18.35 -12.16 -12.15
CA PHE A 274 17.30 -12.88 -11.41
C PHE A 274 17.54 -12.90 -9.90
N ILE A 275 18.80 -12.83 -9.46
CA ILE A 275 19.16 -12.72 -8.05
C ILE A 275 19.02 -11.28 -7.55
N THR A 276 19.52 -10.30 -8.31
CA THR A 276 19.66 -8.91 -7.85
C THR A 276 18.38 -8.08 -7.99
N ILE A 277 17.56 -8.29 -9.02
CA ILE A 277 16.34 -7.50 -9.28
C ILE A 277 15.29 -7.63 -8.15
N PRO A 278 14.97 -8.83 -7.62
CA PRO A 278 14.02 -8.96 -6.51
C PRO A 278 14.52 -8.29 -5.23
N ILE A 279 15.82 -8.41 -4.94
CA ILE A 279 16.48 -7.77 -3.79
C ILE A 279 16.42 -6.24 -3.93
N LEU A 280 16.75 -5.72 -5.11
CA LEU A 280 16.69 -4.29 -5.40
C LEU A 280 15.27 -3.74 -5.22
N CYS A 281 14.25 -4.42 -5.75
CA CYS A 281 12.85 -4.03 -5.57
C CYS A 281 12.45 -4.01 -4.09
N GLN A 282 12.92 -4.98 -3.30
CA GLN A 282 12.65 -5.02 -1.86
C GLN A 282 13.32 -3.88 -1.10
N LEU A 283 14.57 -3.54 -1.46
CA LEU A 283 15.29 -2.42 -0.87
C LEU A 283 14.63 -1.07 -1.20
N ILE A 284 14.11 -0.90 -2.42
CA ILE A 284 13.37 0.30 -2.82
C ILE A 284 12.06 0.46 -2.02
N ILE A 285 11.35 -0.64 -1.74
CA ILE A 285 10.12 -0.62 -0.95
C ILE A 285 10.41 -0.30 0.53
N ASN A 286 11.51 -0.85 1.06
CA ASN A 286 11.91 -0.66 2.46
C ASN A 286 12.67 0.67 2.70
N PHE A 287 12.75 1.54 1.70
CA PHE A 287 13.39 2.84 1.83
C PHE A 287 12.62 3.71 2.86
N PRO A 288 13.31 4.33 3.83
CA PRO A 288 12.65 5.01 4.96
C PRO A 288 11.83 6.24 4.55
N GLU A 289 12.10 6.82 3.38
CA GLU A 289 11.33 7.92 2.83
C GLU A 289 10.33 7.48 1.76
N THR A 290 9.11 8.01 1.86
CA THR A 290 8.09 7.83 0.83
C THR A 290 8.44 8.70 -0.38
N ASN A 291 8.97 8.08 -1.42
CA ASN A 291 9.29 8.73 -2.69
C ASN A 291 8.40 8.16 -3.82
N ARG A 292 8.28 8.90 -4.93
CA ARG A 292 7.37 8.49 -6.04
C ARG A 292 7.73 7.11 -6.59
N ILE A 293 9.01 6.75 -6.58
CA ILE A 293 9.51 5.47 -7.08
C ILE A 293 9.17 4.35 -6.09
N SER A 294 9.35 4.53 -4.79
CA SER A 294 9.02 3.53 -3.77
C SER A 294 7.51 3.28 -3.71
N ILE A 295 6.68 4.32 -3.85
CA ILE A 295 5.22 4.17 -3.97
C ILE A 295 4.85 3.40 -5.24
N TRP A 296 5.48 3.71 -6.37
CA TRP A 296 5.22 3.02 -7.64
C TRP A 296 5.67 1.56 -7.61
N VAL A 297 6.86 1.26 -7.11
CA VAL A 297 7.38 -0.11 -6.96
C VAL A 297 6.54 -0.91 -5.95
N ASN A 298 6.07 -0.28 -4.88
CA ASN A 298 5.18 -0.94 -3.93
C ASN A 298 3.82 -1.30 -4.57
N LYS A 299 3.25 -0.41 -5.38
CA LYS A 299 1.96 -0.62 -6.05
C LYS A 299 2.05 -1.54 -7.27
N TYR A 300 3.17 -1.51 -8.01
CA TYR A 300 3.35 -2.17 -9.30
C TYR A 300 4.62 -3.05 -9.34
N ARG A 301 4.95 -3.74 -8.24
CA ARG A 301 6.17 -4.55 -8.07
C ARG A 301 6.46 -5.49 -9.25
N LYS A 302 5.46 -6.24 -9.71
CA LYS A 302 5.61 -7.19 -10.82
C LYS A 302 6.01 -6.50 -12.13
N ASN A 303 5.43 -5.34 -12.41
CA ASN A 303 5.75 -4.56 -13.61
C ASN A 303 7.17 -4.00 -13.53
N CYS A 304 7.63 -3.60 -12.33
CA CYS A 304 9.02 -3.18 -12.10
C CYS A 304 9.99 -4.32 -12.43
N ILE A 305 9.77 -5.51 -11.87
CA ILE A 305 10.60 -6.70 -12.11
C ILE A 305 10.61 -7.07 -13.60
N LEU A 306 9.44 -7.11 -14.24
CA LEU A 306 9.33 -7.43 -15.67
C LEU A 306 10.06 -6.41 -16.55
N THR A 307 9.97 -5.12 -16.22
CA THR A 307 10.65 -4.05 -16.96
C THR A 307 12.17 -4.18 -16.84
N LEU A 308 12.69 -4.45 -15.65
CA LEU A 308 14.13 -4.61 -15.42
C LEU A 308 14.68 -5.85 -16.11
N ILE A 309 13.96 -6.99 -16.05
CA ILE A 309 14.34 -8.20 -16.79
C ILE A 309 14.31 -7.95 -18.30
N PHE A 310 13.30 -7.25 -18.80
CA PHE A 310 13.21 -6.92 -20.22
C PHE A 310 14.38 -6.06 -20.70
N ILE A 311 14.78 -5.05 -19.91
CA ILE A 311 15.96 -4.24 -20.19
C ILE A 311 17.22 -5.11 -20.24
N ASP A 312 17.42 -6.02 -19.28
CA ASP A 312 18.56 -6.93 -19.28
C ASP A 312 18.56 -7.87 -20.49
N VAL A 313 17.40 -8.43 -20.87
CA VAL A 313 17.28 -9.26 -22.08
C VAL A 313 17.62 -8.47 -23.34
N LEU A 314 17.20 -7.21 -23.45
CA LEU A 314 17.56 -6.35 -24.56
C LEU A 314 19.08 -6.08 -24.61
N LEU A 315 19.70 -5.78 -23.46
CA LEU A 315 21.14 -5.56 -23.36
C LEU A 315 21.93 -6.83 -23.73
N ASN A 316 21.50 -8.00 -23.27
CA ASN A 316 22.08 -9.30 -23.64
C ASN A 316 21.84 -9.64 -25.13
N GLY A 317 20.72 -9.20 -25.70
CA GLY A 317 20.44 -9.34 -27.13
C GLY A 317 21.43 -8.55 -27.99
N LEU A 318 21.86 -7.36 -27.54
CA LEU A 318 22.87 -6.56 -28.23
C LEU A 318 24.24 -7.25 -28.27
N SER A 319 24.59 -8.07 -27.27
CA SER A 319 25.82 -8.88 -27.30
C SER A 319 25.84 -9.99 -28.36
N LEU A 320 24.72 -10.28 -29.03
CA LEU A 320 24.69 -11.22 -30.16
C LEU A 320 25.25 -10.60 -31.46
N VAL A 321 25.35 -9.27 -31.55
CA VAL A 321 25.82 -8.57 -32.75
C VAL A 321 27.33 -8.73 -32.97
N LYS A 322 28.11 -8.83 -31.87
CA LYS A 322 29.53 -9.18 -31.91
C LYS A 322 29.80 -10.30 -30.89
N PRO A 323 29.77 -11.57 -31.33
CA PRO A 323 29.89 -12.70 -30.42
C PRO A 323 31.26 -12.72 -29.74
N HIS A 324 31.28 -13.27 -28.52
CA HIS A 324 32.51 -13.54 -27.80
C HIS A 324 33.30 -14.61 -28.56
N GLY A 325 34.52 -14.27 -28.98
CA GLY A 325 35.38 -15.17 -29.75
C GLY A 325 36.04 -16.23 -28.88
N VAL A 326 36.40 -17.37 -29.46
CA VAL A 326 37.27 -18.37 -28.81
C VAL A 326 38.75 -17.96 -28.94
N GLU A 327 39.48 -18.05 -27.84
CA GLU A 327 40.93 -17.86 -27.79
C GLU A 327 41.59 -19.18 -27.38
N ASN A 328 42.56 -19.63 -28.19
CA ASN A 328 43.36 -20.81 -27.91
C ASN A 328 44.58 -20.39 -27.08
N ILE A 329 44.75 -20.99 -25.91
CA ILE A 329 45.93 -20.81 -25.07
C ILE A 329 46.84 -22.02 -25.30
N ILE A 330 48.02 -21.75 -25.85
CA ILE A 330 49.06 -22.76 -26.11
C ILE A 330 50.10 -22.66 -25.00
N ILE A 331 50.42 -23.77 -24.34
CA ILE A 331 51.36 -23.83 -23.21
C ILE A 331 52.52 -24.74 -23.62
N ASP A 332 53.75 -24.20 -23.65
CA ASP A 332 54.94 -24.85 -24.21
C ASP A 332 55.39 -26.13 -23.47
N GLU A 333 54.83 -26.42 -22.29
CA GLU A 333 55.04 -27.67 -21.52
C GLU A 333 53.75 -28.16 -20.81
N GLY A 334 52.56 -27.84 -21.33
CA GLY A 334 51.28 -28.15 -20.69
C GLY A 334 50.17 -28.54 -21.68
N GLU A 335 48.96 -28.76 -21.16
CA GLU A 335 47.79 -29.05 -22.00
C GLU A 335 47.20 -27.75 -22.57
N ASN A 336 47.06 -27.67 -23.89
CA ASN A 336 46.43 -26.54 -24.56
C ASN A 336 44.92 -26.52 -24.26
N PHE A 337 44.34 -25.34 -24.04
CA PHE A 337 42.91 -25.21 -23.79
C PHE A 337 42.30 -24.00 -24.51
N GLN A 338 40.98 -24.02 -24.66
CA GLN A 338 40.20 -22.96 -25.30
C GLN A 338 39.43 -22.16 -24.26
N MET A 339 39.40 -20.84 -24.37
CA MET A 339 38.67 -19.95 -23.47
C MET A 339 37.87 -18.89 -24.25
N CYS A 340 36.86 -18.31 -23.62
CA CYS A 340 36.09 -17.21 -24.19
C CYS A 340 36.80 -15.87 -24.04
N LYS A 341 36.97 -15.16 -25.14
CA LYS A 341 37.48 -13.80 -25.21
C LYS A 341 36.35 -12.78 -25.15
N ILE A 342 36.42 -11.90 -24.16
CA ILE A 342 35.45 -10.82 -23.98
C ILE A 342 35.80 -9.66 -24.93
N SER A 343 35.00 -9.47 -25.98
CA SER A 343 35.12 -8.33 -26.90
C SER A 343 34.16 -7.21 -26.48
N ILE A 344 34.47 -6.47 -25.42
CA ILE A 344 33.65 -5.32 -25.01
C ILE A 344 34.05 -4.07 -25.82
N PHE A 345 33.05 -3.37 -26.34
CA PHE A 345 33.16 -2.01 -26.89
C PHE A 345 33.30 -1.01 -25.72
N VAL A 346 34.43 -1.00 -25.02
CA VAL A 346 34.80 0.05 -24.06
C VAL A 346 36.26 0.39 -24.32
N GLU A 347 36.46 1.11 -25.42
CA GLU A 347 37.72 1.77 -25.73
C GLU A 347 37.54 3.29 -25.65
N TRP A 348 36.73 3.76 -24.69
CA TRP A 348 36.59 5.18 -24.35
C TRP A 348 36.83 5.37 -22.85
N ASN A 349 37.89 6.13 -22.57
CA ASN A 349 38.45 6.56 -21.29
C ASN A 349 39.30 5.56 -20.47
N PHE A 350 40.33 4.98 -21.11
CA PHE A 350 41.29 4.05 -20.50
C PHE A 350 41.94 4.54 -19.19
N SER A 351 42.04 5.86 -18.94
CA SER A 351 42.65 6.41 -17.73
C SER A 351 41.75 6.35 -16.49
N GLU A 352 40.44 6.53 -16.65
CA GLU A 352 39.46 6.37 -15.55
C GLU A 352 39.19 4.88 -15.30
N THR A 353 39.03 4.10 -16.37
CA THR A 353 38.72 2.67 -16.28
C THR A 353 39.88 1.86 -15.71
N LEU A 354 41.14 2.29 -15.85
CA LEU A 354 42.29 1.61 -15.25
C LEU A 354 42.28 1.63 -13.72
N ASN A 355 41.82 2.73 -13.12
CA ASN A 355 41.69 2.80 -11.66
C ASN A 355 40.55 1.91 -11.20
N ASP A 356 39.39 1.96 -11.86
CA ASP A 356 38.26 1.08 -11.58
C ASP A 356 38.60 -0.41 -11.76
N ILE A 357 39.33 -0.77 -12.81
CA ILE A 357 39.83 -2.13 -13.05
C ILE A 357 40.84 -2.52 -11.97
N ARG A 358 41.76 -1.65 -11.55
CA ARG A 358 42.70 -1.92 -10.44
C ARG A 358 41.96 -2.12 -9.12
N PHE A 359 40.87 -1.39 -8.87
CA PHE A 359 40.02 -1.58 -7.69
C PHE A 359 39.26 -2.90 -7.73
N VAL A 360 38.67 -3.25 -8.88
CA VAL A 360 38.01 -4.53 -9.09
C VAL A 360 39.00 -5.69 -8.96
N LEU A 361 40.22 -5.54 -9.48
CA LEU A 361 41.30 -6.52 -9.32
C LEU A 361 41.74 -6.64 -7.85
N SER A 362 41.91 -5.53 -7.13
CA SER A 362 42.23 -5.54 -5.70
C SER A 362 41.14 -6.23 -4.86
N PHE A 363 39.88 -6.03 -5.23
CA PHE A 363 38.74 -6.73 -4.63
C PHE A 363 38.82 -8.24 -4.90
N ILE A 364 39.06 -8.64 -6.15
CA ILE A 364 39.20 -10.05 -6.53
C ILE A 364 40.37 -10.69 -5.79
N TYR A 365 41.55 -10.05 -5.73
CA TYR A 365 42.72 -10.58 -5.03
C TYR A 365 42.49 -10.74 -3.52
N THR A 366 41.82 -9.79 -2.88
CA THR A 366 41.51 -9.87 -1.44
C THR A 366 40.59 -11.07 -1.15
N ASN A 367 39.58 -11.29 -2.00
CA ASN A 367 38.68 -12.43 -1.87
C ASN A 367 39.37 -13.77 -2.14
N VAL A 368 40.28 -13.82 -3.12
CA VAL A 368 41.08 -15.03 -3.40
C VAL A 368 41.99 -15.37 -2.22
N ILE A 369 42.69 -14.39 -1.65
CA ILE A 369 43.57 -14.60 -0.48
C ILE A 369 42.74 -15.06 0.74
N SER A 370 41.59 -14.44 0.99
CA SER A 370 40.71 -14.84 2.09
C SER A 370 40.16 -16.26 1.90
N PHE A 371 39.83 -16.64 0.66
CA PHE A 371 39.39 -18.00 0.34
C PHE A 371 40.52 -19.02 0.52
N SER A 372 41.75 -18.70 0.10
CA SER A 372 42.91 -19.56 0.33
C SER A 372 43.19 -19.74 1.83
N LEU A 373 43.07 -18.69 2.65
CA LEU A 373 43.19 -18.78 4.10
C LEU A 373 42.09 -19.63 4.73
N TYR A 374 40.85 -19.53 4.23
CA TYR A 374 39.74 -20.38 4.65
C TYR A 374 40.02 -21.87 4.39
N VAL A 375 40.53 -22.18 3.19
CA VAL A 375 40.90 -23.56 2.83
C VAL A 375 42.02 -24.07 3.74
N ILE A 376 43.05 -23.27 4.00
CA ILE A 376 44.15 -23.64 4.91
C ILE A 376 43.63 -23.88 6.34
N LEU A 377 42.67 -23.08 6.81
CA LEU A 377 42.07 -23.23 8.14
C LEU A 377 41.20 -24.48 8.26
N ILE A 378 40.49 -24.87 7.20
CA ILE A 378 39.78 -26.16 7.15
C ILE A 378 40.75 -27.33 7.36
N PHE A 379 41.94 -27.28 6.77
CA PHE A 379 42.92 -28.35 6.89
C PHE A 379 43.74 -28.33 8.19
N THR A 380 43.79 -27.21 8.91
CA THR A 380 44.64 -27.04 10.11
C THR A 380 43.89 -27.04 11.44
N VAL A 381 42.59 -26.72 11.46
CA VAL A 381 41.80 -26.65 12.71
C VAL A 381 41.35 -28.04 13.14
N ASN A 382 42.00 -28.55 14.19
CA ASN A 382 41.84 -29.90 14.74
C ASN A 382 40.55 -30.07 15.58
N ASN A 383 39.75 -31.10 15.25
CA ASN A 383 38.72 -31.88 15.97
C ASN A 383 37.78 -31.26 17.04
N ASN A 384 37.82 -29.96 17.35
CA ASN A 384 36.82 -29.31 18.19
C ASN A 384 35.87 -28.46 17.34
N TYR A 385 34.67 -28.98 17.10
CA TYR A 385 33.67 -28.39 16.21
C TYR A 385 33.32 -26.94 16.60
N LYS A 386 33.35 -26.58 17.91
CA LYS A 386 33.09 -25.21 18.35
C LYS A 386 34.15 -24.23 17.86
N SER A 387 35.43 -24.60 17.93
CA SER A 387 36.54 -23.77 17.45
C SER A 387 36.54 -23.66 15.92
N TYR A 388 36.17 -24.73 15.21
CA TYR A 388 35.99 -24.72 13.76
C TYR A 388 34.86 -23.78 13.31
N PHE A 389 33.67 -23.87 13.93
CA PHE A 389 32.55 -23.00 13.60
C PHE A 389 32.81 -21.53 13.98
N ILE A 390 33.45 -21.26 15.13
CA ILE A 390 33.81 -19.88 15.51
C ILE A 390 34.85 -19.31 14.53
N ALA A 391 35.87 -20.08 14.15
CA ALA A 391 36.86 -19.64 13.17
C ALA A 391 36.23 -19.39 11.78
N GLN A 392 35.33 -20.27 11.34
CA GLN A 392 34.58 -20.13 10.09
C GLN A 392 33.74 -18.85 10.07
N GLU A 393 32.98 -18.60 11.15
CA GLU A 393 32.16 -17.40 11.27
C GLU A 393 33.02 -16.13 11.30
N CYS A 394 34.12 -16.11 12.08
CA CYS A 394 35.03 -14.96 12.11
C CYS A 394 35.62 -14.63 10.74
N ILE A 395 35.97 -15.63 9.92
CA ILE A 395 36.50 -15.42 8.57
C ILE A 395 35.42 -14.82 7.66
N ILE A 396 34.18 -15.31 7.75
CA ILE A 396 33.05 -14.77 6.97
C ILE A 396 32.78 -13.32 7.37
N TYR A 397 32.85 -12.98 8.66
CA TYR A 397 32.74 -11.59 9.12
C TYR A 397 33.91 -10.72 8.65
N ILE A 398 35.15 -11.23 8.65
CA ILE A 398 36.32 -10.49 8.13
C ILE A 398 36.19 -10.25 6.62
N ILE A 399 35.71 -11.23 5.84
CA ILE A 399 35.47 -11.09 4.40
C ILE A 399 34.39 -10.05 4.14
N THR A 400 33.28 -10.10 4.87
CA THR A 400 32.17 -9.16 4.70
C THR A 400 32.55 -7.73 5.11
N ILE A 401 33.27 -7.56 6.22
CA ILE A 401 33.75 -6.25 6.67
C ILE A 401 34.83 -5.69 5.73
N SER A 402 35.78 -6.51 5.28
CA SER A 402 36.83 -6.04 4.33
C SER A 402 36.23 -5.68 2.96
N ASN A 403 35.28 -6.47 2.46
CA ASN A 403 34.53 -6.14 1.24
C ASN A 403 33.68 -4.87 1.41
N TYR A 404 33.07 -4.67 2.58
CA TYR A 404 32.35 -3.44 2.89
C TYR A 404 33.29 -2.22 2.94
N ILE A 405 34.44 -2.30 3.62
CA ILE A 405 35.43 -1.21 3.69
C ILE A 405 36.03 -0.91 2.31
N LEU A 406 36.29 -1.91 1.47
CA LEU A 406 36.82 -1.70 0.12
C LEU A 406 35.79 -1.05 -0.81
N ILE A 407 34.50 -1.39 -0.69
CA ILE A 407 33.44 -0.83 -1.53
C ILE A 407 33.03 0.58 -1.04
N PHE A 408 32.90 0.76 0.28
CA PHE A 408 32.38 1.99 0.88
C PHE A 408 33.50 2.98 1.26
N GLY A 409 34.61 2.49 1.82
CA GLY A 409 35.74 3.32 2.23
C GLY A 409 36.48 3.95 1.06
N ILE A 410 36.66 3.24 -0.05
CA ILE A 410 37.33 3.79 -1.25
C ILE A 410 36.44 4.81 -1.99
N LYS A 411 35.12 4.59 -2.08
CA LYS A 411 34.21 5.55 -2.74
C LYS A 411 33.95 6.82 -1.94
N ILE A 412 34.16 6.81 -0.62
CA ILE A 412 33.89 7.97 0.25
C ILE A 412 35.17 8.67 0.69
N ILE A 413 36.21 7.93 1.09
CA ILE A 413 37.44 8.50 1.69
C ILE A 413 38.43 8.93 0.60
N LEU A 414 38.52 8.20 -0.52
CA LEU A 414 39.51 8.49 -1.56
C LEU A 414 39.20 9.78 -2.32
N PRO A 415 37.94 10.11 -2.69
CA PRO A 415 37.61 11.42 -3.23
C PRO A 415 37.88 12.57 -2.25
N GLN A 416 37.68 12.34 -0.94
CA GLN A 416 37.97 13.35 0.11
C GLN A 416 39.47 13.59 0.33
N LEU A 417 40.32 12.60 0.05
CA LEU A 417 41.78 12.76 0.03
C LEU A 417 42.26 13.39 -1.29
N TYR A 418 41.66 13.01 -2.42
CA TYR A 418 42.00 13.56 -3.75
C TYR A 418 41.56 15.02 -3.92
N GLU A 419 40.38 15.41 -3.42
CA GLU A 419 39.92 16.81 -3.40
C GLU A 419 40.83 17.69 -2.54
N LYS A 420 41.41 17.14 -1.46
CA LYS A 420 42.40 17.87 -0.65
C LYS A 420 43.69 18.13 -1.42
N ASP A 421 44.14 17.17 -2.23
CA ASP A 421 45.37 17.30 -3.00
C ASP A 421 45.21 18.15 -4.27
N GLU A 422 44.10 18.03 -5.01
CA GLU A 422 43.78 18.93 -6.13
C GLU A 422 43.55 20.37 -5.65
N MET A 423 42.83 20.57 -4.54
CA MET A 423 42.65 21.90 -3.97
C MET A 423 43.99 22.48 -3.48
N ASN A 424 44.90 21.66 -2.95
CA ASN A 424 46.26 22.10 -2.59
C ASN A 424 47.13 22.42 -3.82
N GLU A 425 46.99 21.68 -4.92
CA GLU A 425 47.64 21.94 -6.22
C GLU A 425 47.12 23.24 -6.86
N ILE A 426 45.80 23.45 -6.83
CA ILE A 426 45.13 24.67 -7.29
C ILE A 426 45.54 25.86 -6.40
N ILE A 427 45.62 25.70 -5.07
CA ILE A 427 46.11 26.74 -4.15
C ILE A 427 47.59 27.06 -4.42
N LYS A 428 48.43 26.07 -4.77
CA LYS A 428 49.82 26.30 -5.19
C LYS A 428 49.89 27.07 -6.51
N LYS A 429 49.10 26.69 -7.52
CA LYS A 429 49.02 27.39 -8.82
C LYS A 429 48.46 28.81 -8.69
N VAL A 430 47.48 29.03 -7.80
CA VAL A 430 46.91 30.35 -7.47
C VAL A 430 47.88 31.20 -6.63
N ARG A 431 48.68 30.60 -5.73
CA ARG A 431 49.76 31.32 -5.03
C ARG A 431 50.88 31.73 -5.98
N VAL A 432 51.27 30.86 -6.92
CA VAL A 432 52.28 31.18 -7.95
C VAL A 432 51.75 32.26 -8.90
N SER A 433 50.48 32.22 -9.32
CA SER A 433 49.90 33.27 -10.16
C SER A 433 49.70 34.59 -9.41
N LYS A 434 49.42 34.58 -8.10
CA LYS A 434 49.43 35.80 -7.25
C LYS A 434 50.83 36.38 -7.03
N ILE A 435 51.87 35.55 -6.98
CA ILE A 435 53.26 36.02 -6.94
C ILE A 435 53.64 36.63 -8.30
N PHE A 436 53.16 36.06 -9.42
CA PHE A 436 53.43 36.60 -10.76
C PHE A 436 52.61 37.86 -11.11
N SER A 437 51.48 38.09 -10.44
CA SER A 437 50.64 39.29 -10.63
C SER A 437 50.86 40.39 -9.58
N SER A 438 51.83 40.22 -8.67
CA SER A 438 52.27 41.27 -7.72
C SER A 438 53.65 41.88 -8.05
N THR A 439 54.25 41.51 -9.19
CA THR A 439 55.42 42.20 -9.74
C THR A 439 55.15 42.64 -11.17
N ASN A 440 54.48 43.78 -11.30
CA ASN A 440 54.75 44.81 -12.30
C ASN A 440 54.02 46.09 -11.87
N GLY A 441 54.56 46.71 -10.81
CA GLY A 441 54.33 48.11 -10.53
C GLY A 441 55.25 48.94 -11.41
N THR A 442 54.70 49.55 -12.46
CA THR A 442 55.21 50.81 -13.00
C THR A 442 54.04 51.75 -13.23
N THR A 443 53.91 52.70 -12.29
CA THR A 443 53.47 54.09 -12.48
C THR A 443 52.51 54.40 -13.64
N THR A 444 51.30 54.88 -13.32
CA THR A 444 50.89 56.28 -13.54
C THR A 444 49.43 56.52 -13.11
N ASN A 445 49.19 57.73 -12.63
CA ASN A 445 47.90 58.26 -12.17
C ASN A 445 46.80 58.23 -13.25
N GLY A 446 45.56 57.96 -12.83
CA GLY A 446 44.39 58.17 -13.68
C GLY A 446 43.08 57.71 -13.04
N THR A 447 42.29 58.66 -12.56
CA THR A 447 40.87 58.55 -12.19
C THR A 447 40.01 57.92 -13.31
N CYS A 448 39.04 57.03 -13.00
CA CYS A 448 37.63 57.19 -13.42
C CYS A 448 36.69 56.09 -12.89
N LYS A 449 35.40 56.45 -12.89
CA LYS A 449 34.20 55.87 -12.28
C LYS A 449 33.57 54.69 -13.06
N THR A 450 32.72 53.93 -12.34
CA THR A 450 31.40 53.36 -12.70
C THR A 450 31.25 52.45 -13.93
N LYS A 451 30.62 51.27 -13.75
CA LYS A 451 29.17 51.09 -14.03
C LYS A 451 28.62 49.72 -13.59
N ILE A 452 27.45 49.82 -12.96
CA ILE A 452 26.44 48.79 -12.77
C ILE A 452 25.81 48.44 -14.13
N SER A 453 25.51 47.16 -14.34
CA SER A 453 24.27 46.77 -15.04
C SER A 453 23.78 45.43 -14.52
N THR A 454 22.73 45.53 -13.72
CA THR A 454 21.76 44.49 -13.36
C THR A 454 21.05 43.93 -14.59
N ALA A 455 20.86 42.61 -14.64
CA ALA A 455 19.70 42.00 -15.27
C ALA A 455 19.24 40.82 -14.41
N SER A 456 18.13 41.04 -13.71
CA SER A 456 17.37 40.06 -12.94
C SER A 456 16.57 39.14 -13.87
N SER A 457 16.61 37.85 -13.61
CA SER A 457 15.44 36.98 -13.83
C SER A 457 15.27 36.05 -12.63
N ASN A 458 14.24 36.32 -11.83
CA ASN A 458 13.72 35.39 -10.85
C ASN A 458 13.19 34.16 -11.59
N SER A 459 13.67 32.98 -11.22
CA SER A 459 12.85 31.77 -11.27
C SER A 459 13.11 30.96 -10.00
N SER A 460 12.07 30.90 -9.17
CA SER A 460 11.90 29.95 -8.09
C SER A 460 12.10 28.53 -8.62
N THR A 461 13.17 27.86 -8.20
CA THR A 461 13.39 26.45 -8.53
C THR A 461 13.44 25.61 -7.26
N ASN A 462 12.46 24.70 -7.21
CA ASN A 462 12.32 23.59 -6.27
C ASN A 462 13.68 23.07 -5.77
N LYS A 463 13.90 23.11 -4.45
CA LYS A 463 15.02 22.40 -3.83
C LYS A 463 14.93 20.92 -4.21
N SER A 464 15.87 20.50 -5.06
CA SER A 464 16.00 19.16 -5.63
C SER A 464 16.02 18.08 -4.54
N ILE A 465 15.40 16.94 -4.84
CA ILE A 465 15.43 15.69 -4.05
C ILE A 465 16.88 15.33 -3.64
N TYR A 466 17.85 15.67 -4.48
CA TYR A 466 19.27 15.53 -4.21
C TYR A 466 19.73 16.26 -2.93
N LEU A 467 19.30 17.51 -2.72
CA LEU A 467 19.65 18.29 -1.52
C LEU A 467 18.96 17.75 -0.27
N LYS A 468 17.78 17.15 -0.40
CA LYS A 468 17.09 16.48 0.71
C LYS A 468 17.82 15.19 1.11
N LEU A 469 18.19 14.37 0.14
CA LEU A 469 19.01 13.16 0.35
C LEU A 469 20.37 13.48 0.97
N LEU A 470 21.01 14.56 0.51
CA LEU A 470 22.28 15.02 1.06
C LEU A 470 22.12 15.44 2.54
N ASN A 471 21.06 16.16 2.89
CA ASN A 471 20.82 16.58 4.27
C ASN A 471 20.45 15.43 5.22
N LEU A 472 19.75 14.41 4.74
CA LEU A 472 19.47 13.19 5.53
C LEU A 472 20.72 12.36 5.80
N HIS A 473 21.64 12.34 4.84
CA HIS A 473 22.93 11.68 4.99
C HIS A 473 23.82 12.33 6.06
N TYR A 474 23.59 13.62 6.38
CA TYR A 474 24.36 14.38 7.38
C TYR A 474 23.59 14.68 8.68
N SER A 475 22.31 14.30 8.83
CA SER A 475 21.57 14.57 10.07
C SER A 475 21.87 13.51 11.14
N THR A 476 22.50 13.92 12.24
CA THR A 476 22.98 13.02 13.30
C THR A 476 22.25 13.12 14.65
N THR A 477 21.01 13.61 14.73
CA THR A 477 20.20 13.56 15.97
C THR A 477 18.68 13.60 15.73
N MET A 478 17.95 12.69 16.39
CA MET A 478 16.52 12.82 16.66
C MET A 478 16.30 13.79 17.83
N ASN A 479 15.27 14.65 17.69
CA ASN A 479 14.72 15.61 18.66
C ASN A 479 15.56 16.85 18.99
N GLU A 480 15.24 17.97 18.33
CA GLU A 480 15.02 19.25 19.01
C GLU A 480 14.08 20.13 18.16
N THR A 481 12.96 20.52 18.77
CA THR A 481 12.00 21.49 18.24
C THR A 481 12.66 22.84 18.02
N ILE A 482 12.74 23.30 16.77
CA ILE A 482 13.11 24.68 16.46
C ILE A 482 11.85 25.55 16.61
N THR A 483 11.73 26.21 17.76
CA THR A 483 10.85 27.36 17.95
C THR A 483 11.39 28.55 17.15
N TYR A 484 10.60 29.09 16.24
CA TYR A 484 10.87 30.39 15.62
C TYR A 484 10.64 31.51 16.64
N GLN A 485 11.68 32.29 16.91
CA GLN A 485 11.58 33.53 17.66
C GLN A 485 11.69 34.70 16.66
N PRO A 486 10.74 35.65 16.60
CA PRO A 486 10.84 36.82 15.74
C PRO A 486 11.87 37.80 16.32
N CYS A 487 12.64 38.44 15.45
CA CYS A 487 13.52 39.55 15.82
C CYS A 487 12.68 40.79 16.18
N ASP A 488 12.90 41.33 17.38
CA ASP A 488 12.47 42.67 17.79
C ASP A 488 13.39 43.72 17.12
N ASP A 489 12.81 44.57 16.28
CA ASP A 489 13.42 45.84 15.89
C ASP A 489 13.07 46.89 16.96
N SER A 490 13.99 47.12 17.90
CA SER A 490 13.99 48.31 18.75
C SER A 490 15.13 49.23 18.33
N ASN A 491 14.76 50.34 17.70
CA ASN A 491 15.66 51.43 17.32
C ASN A 491 15.40 52.61 18.26
N PRO A 492 16.38 53.10 19.04
CA PRO A 492 16.29 54.41 19.65
C PRO A 492 17.21 55.43 18.95
N ASP A 493 16.59 56.56 18.62
CA ASP A 493 17.13 57.93 18.63
C ASP A 493 18.24 58.36 17.65
N ALA A 494 17.85 59.27 16.74
CA ALA A 494 18.37 60.65 16.74
C ALA A 494 17.49 61.58 15.88
N SER A 495 16.86 62.55 16.55
CA SER A 495 16.22 63.78 16.07
C SER A 495 17.25 64.93 15.95
N PRO A 496 16.92 66.16 15.49
CA PRO A 496 15.63 66.73 15.09
C PRO A 496 15.47 67.03 13.59
#